data_AF-A0A1Y2N7P3-F1
#
_entry.id   AF-A0A1Y2N7P3-F1
#
_cell.length_a   1.000
_cell.length_b   1.000
_cell.length_c   1.000
_cell.angle_alpha   90.00
_cell.angle_beta   90.00
_cell.angle_gamma   90.00
#
_symmetry.space_group_name_H-M   'P 1'
#
loop_
_entity.id
_entity.type
_entity.pdbx_description
1 polymer ?
#
loop_
_entity_poly.entity_id
_entity_poly.type
_entity_poly.pdbx_seq_one_letter_code
_entity_poly.pdbx_strand_id
1 'polypeptide(L)'
;MSVQPVPSPSVLPIRVVRADPPVVRAIGCRYRDGGWAEHHDRLCRVETDPGELLDLMELAVTWHELDWSAAAVVPPSRWSDFAEQHTWRDPEWAERLFALATDVALRPAGPIPARAVDAVGW
;
A
#
# COMPACT_ATOMS: atom_id res chain seq x y z
N MET A 1 31.53 -50.12 -26.29
CA MET A 1 30.52 -49.93 -25.23
C MET A 1 29.94 -48.53 -25.42
N SER A 2 28.73 -48.43 -25.97
CA SER A 2 28.08 -47.14 -26.29
C SER A 2 27.17 -46.73 -25.14
N VAL A 3 27.48 -45.60 -24.50
CA VAL A 3 26.66 -45.00 -23.45
C VAL A 3 25.50 -44.25 -24.12
N GLN A 4 24.25 -44.63 -23.79
CA GLN A 4 23.05 -43.91 -24.22
C GLN A 4 22.85 -42.68 -23.32
N PRO A 5 22.46 -41.50 -23.87
CA PRO A 5 22.18 -40.32 -23.06
C PRO A 5 20.84 -40.47 -22.31
N VAL A 6 20.84 -40.08 -21.04
CA VAL A 6 19.65 -40.09 -20.15
C VAL A 6 18.74 -38.91 -20.53
N PRO A 7 17.42 -39.10 -20.69
CA PRO A 7 16.52 -37.98 -20.99
C PRO A 7 16.39 -37.04 -19.79
N SER A 8 16.56 -35.73 -20.03
CA SER A 8 16.32 -34.68 -19.03
C SER A 8 14.83 -34.58 -18.69
N PRO A 9 14.45 -34.42 -17.41
CA PRO A 9 13.06 -34.18 -17.04
C PRO A 9 12.62 -32.80 -17.55
N SER A 10 11.60 -32.78 -18.39
CA SER A 10 10.94 -31.55 -18.83
C SER A 10 10.23 -30.91 -17.64
N VAL A 11 10.83 -29.87 -17.08
CA VAL A 11 10.17 -28.99 -16.10
C VAL A 11 9.23 -28.09 -16.87
N LEU A 12 7.93 -28.42 -16.89
CA LEU A 12 6.91 -27.50 -17.39
C LEU A 12 6.87 -26.27 -16.47
N PRO A 13 6.82 -25.04 -17.03
CA PRO A 13 6.65 -23.85 -16.20
C PRO A 13 5.27 -23.88 -15.56
N ILE A 14 5.23 -23.90 -14.23
CA ILE A 14 4.00 -23.68 -13.47
C ILE A 14 3.52 -22.26 -13.80
N ARG A 15 2.54 -22.13 -14.69
CA ARG A 15 1.79 -20.88 -14.85
C ARG A 15 0.93 -20.69 -13.61
N VAL A 16 1.43 -19.92 -12.66
CA VAL A 16 0.60 -19.35 -11.60
C VAL A 16 -0.31 -18.31 -12.25
N VAL A 17 -1.49 -18.74 -12.69
CA VAL A 17 -2.56 -17.81 -13.05
C VAL A 17 -3.08 -17.24 -11.74
N ARG A 18 -2.62 -16.03 -11.36
CA ARG A 18 -3.26 -15.28 -10.27
C ARG A 18 -4.68 -14.98 -10.73
N ALA A 19 -5.64 -15.68 -10.15
CA ALA A 19 -7.03 -15.26 -10.22
C ALA A 19 -7.13 -13.91 -9.50
N ASP A 20 -7.64 -12.88 -10.19
CA ASP A 20 -8.04 -11.64 -9.54
C ASP A 20 -9.05 -11.99 -8.43
N PRO A 21 -8.78 -11.67 -7.16
CA PRO A 21 -9.79 -11.85 -6.13
C PRO A 21 -10.97 -10.94 -6.45
N PRO A 22 -12.22 -11.42 -6.28
CA PRO A 22 -13.38 -10.56 -6.45
C PRO A 22 -13.29 -9.43 -5.42
N VAL A 23 -13.12 -8.19 -5.89
CA VAL A 23 -13.26 -7.00 -5.05
C VAL A 23 -14.70 -7.02 -4.54
N VAL A 24 -14.90 -7.46 -3.29
CA VAL A 24 -16.20 -7.41 -2.63
C VAL A 24 -16.52 -5.94 -2.44
N ARG A 25 -17.27 -5.38 -3.39
CA ARG A 25 -17.74 -4.00 -3.37
C ARG A 25 -18.71 -3.84 -2.21
N ALA A 26 -18.26 -3.22 -1.11
CA ALA A 26 -19.15 -2.78 -0.06
C ALA A 26 -20.20 -1.82 -0.66
N ILE A 27 -21.48 -2.17 -0.54
CA ILE A 27 -22.59 -1.29 -0.89
C ILE A 27 -22.71 -0.27 0.26
N GLY A 28 -22.42 1.01 -0.01
CA GLY A 28 -22.57 2.11 0.96
C GLY A 28 -21.35 2.37 1.86
N CYS A 29 -20.15 2.50 1.30
CA CYS A 29 -18.96 2.90 2.05
C CYS A 29 -18.89 4.44 2.18
N ARG A 30 -18.88 4.95 3.42
CA ARG A 30 -18.82 6.39 3.72
C ARG A 30 -17.66 7.13 3.06
N TYR A 31 -16.55 6.44 2.80
CA TYR A 31 -15.38 7.02 2.15
C TYR A 31 -15.60 7.19 0.65
N ARG A 32 -16.32 6.27 0.04
CA ARG A 32 -16.71 6.37 -1.37
C ARG A 32 -17.74 7.47 -1.60
N ASP A 33 -18.72 7.56 -0.71
CA ASP A 33 -19.83 8.52 -0.81
C ASP A 33 -19.43 9.93 -0.35
N GLY A 34 -18.34 10.05 0.42
CA GLY A 34 -17.83 11.31 1.00
C GLY A 34 -16.94 12.15 0.08
N GLY A 35 -16.93 11.89 -1.23
CA GLY A 35 -16.10 12.63 -2.19
C GLY A 35 -14.67 12.10 -2.35
N TRP A 36 -14.32 10.97 -1.72
CA TRP A 36 -13.02 10.30 -1.88
C TRP A 36 -13.11 9.01 -2.70
N ALA A 37 -14.09 8.89 -3.60
CA ALA A 37 -14.33 7.66 -4.36
C ALA A 37 -13.07 7.13 -5.06
N GLU A 38 -12.28 8.01 -5.66
CA GLU A 38 -11.04 7.62 -6.33
C GLU A 38 -9.98 7.14 -5.33
N HIS A 39 -9.70 7.91 -4.27
CA HIS A 39 -8.71 7.49 -3.27
C HIS A 39 -9.15 6.23 -2.53
N HIS A 40 -10.45 6.08 -2.24
CA HIS A 40 -11.03 4.85 -1.70
C HIS A 40 -10.69 3.63 -2.57
N ASP A 41 -10.97 3.71 -3.88
CA ASP A 41 -10.75 2.59 -4.80
C ASP A 41 -9.26 2.21 -4.89
N ARG A 42 -8.35 3.19 -4.75
CA ARG A 42 -6.90 2.99 -4.65
C ARG A 42 -6.48 2.34 -3.33
N LEU A 43 -7.00 2.83 -2.20
CA LEU A 43 -6.73 2.25 -0.88
C LEU A 43 -7.21 0.80 -0.77
N CYS A 44 -8.29 0.40 -1.45
CA CYS A 44 -8.72 -1.00 -1.50
C CYS A 44 -7.73 -1.91 -2.26
N ARG A 45 -6.83 -1.38 -3.08
CA ARG A 45 -5.88 -2.15 -3.89
C ARG A 45 -4.53 -2.36 -3.23
N VAL A 46 -4.23 -1.71 -2.11
CA VAL A 46 -2.89 -1.77 -1.48
C VAL A 46 -2.42 -3.19 -1.15
N GLU A 47 -3.34 -4.12 -0.90
CA GLU A 47 -3.03 -5.53 -0.63
C GLU A 47 -2.58 -6.32 -1.87
N THR A 48 -3.04 -5.91 -3.06
CA THR A 48 -2.84 -6.66 -4.30
C THR A 48 -1.97 -5.92 -5.30
N ASP A 49 -1.82 -4.61 -5.14
CA ASP A 49 -1.04 -3.72 -6.01
C ASP A 49 0.06 -3.00 -5.21
N PRO A 50 1.33 -3.39 -5.40
CA PRO A 50 2.47 -2.72 -4.78
C PRO A 50 2.61 -1.24 -5.15
N GLY A 51 2.10 -0.81 -6.31
CA GLY A 51 2.11 0.60 -6.71
C GLY A 51 1.22 1.43 -5.80
N GLU A 52 0.00 0.98 -5.55
CA GLU A 52 -0.95 1.67 -4.66
C GLU A 52 -0.46 1.67 -3.21
N LEU A 53 0.27 0.63 -2.79
CA LEU A 53 0.96 0.61 -1.50
C LEU A 53 2.06 1.68 -1.43
N LEU A 54 2.89 1.80 -2.47
CA LEU A 54 3.94 2.82 -2.53
C LEU A 54 3.32 4.23 -2.51
N ASP A 55 2.25 4.45 -3.25
CA ASP A 55 1.53 5.71 -3.29
C ASP A 55 0.96 6.09 -1.90
N LEU A 56 0.43 5.11 -1.16
CA LEU A 56 -0.01 5.32 0.23
C LEU A 56 1.16 5.74 1.13
N MET A 57 2.33 5.10 0.99
CA MET A 57 3.50 5.44 1.79
C MET A 57 4.09 6.80 1.40
N GLU A 58 4.08 7.16 0.12
CA GLU A 58 4.48 8.48 -0.36
C GLU A 58 3.56 9.57 0.18
N LEU A 59 2.25 9.33 0.15
CA LEU A 59 1.26 10.21 0.75
C LEU A 59 1.50 10.35 2.26
N ALA A 60 1.83 9.26 2.95
CA ALA A 60 2.11 9.28 4.38
C ALA A 60 3.32 10.16 4.72
N VAL A 61 4.44 10.00 4.00
CA VAL A 61 5.66 10.77 4.30
C VAL A 61 5.56 12.24 3.90
N THR A 62 4.77 12.56 2.86
CA THR A 62 4.58 13.94 2.38
C THR A 62 3.37 14.65 3.01
N TRP A 63 2.65 13.99 3.92
CA TRP A 63 1.39 14.52 4.48
C TRP A 63 1.52 15.92 5.09
N HIS A 64 2.65 16.18 5.76
CA HIS A 64 2.93 17.46 6.40
C HIS A 64 3.69 18.46 5.51
N GLU A 65 4.15 18.04 4.34
CA GLU A 65 4.93 18.86 3.41
C GLU A 65 4.04 19.60 2.42
N LEU A 66 2.84 19.07 2.13
CA LEU A 66 1.93 19.56 1.10
C LEU A 66 0.57 19.97 1.71
N ASP A 67 -0.10 20.91 1.04
CA ASP A 67 -1.47 21.28 1.37
C ASP A 67 -2.46 20.37 0.64
N TRP A 68 -3.08 19.47 1.41
CA TRP A 68 -4.08 18.51 0.93
C TRP A 68 -5.53 19.01 1.06
N SER A 69 -5.76 20.26 1.49
CA SER A 69 -7.11 20.78 1.78
C SER A 69 -8.05 20.78 0.57
N ALA A 70 -7.52 20.95 -0.64
CA ALA A 70 -8.27 20.90 -1.89
C ALA A 70 -8.27 19.50 -2.55
N ALA A 71 -7.51 18.55 -2.01
CA ALA A 71 -7.36 17.22 -2.59
C ALA A 71 -8.46 16.27 -2.11
N ALA A 72 -8.97 15.43 -3.03
CA ALA A 72 -9.95 14.40 -2.74
C ALA A 72 -9.30 13.15 -2.10
N VAL A 73 -8.58 13.36 -0.99
CA VAL A 73 -7.77 12.33 -0.33
C VAL A 73 -8.29 12.09 1.08
N VAL A 74 -8.64 10.83 1.39
CA VAL A 74 -8.88 10.35 2.77
C VAL A 74 -7.71 10.73 3.69
N PRO A 75 -7.95 11.48 4.78
CA PRO A 75 -6.88 11.93 5.68
C PRO A 75 -6.33 10.80 6.56
N PRO A 76 -5.06 10.86 7.01
CA PRO A 76 -4.42 9.82 7.80
C PRO A 76 -5.14 9.47 9.09
N SER A 77 -5.76 10.46 9.74
CA SER A 77 -6.61 10.24 10.93
C SER A 77 -7.76 9.24 10.72
N ARG A 78 -8.06 8.84 9.48
CA ARG A 78 -9.14 7.91 9.15
C ARG A 78 -8.67 6.61 8.49
N TRP A 79 -7.36 6.41 8.37
CA TRP A 79 -6.78 5.25 7.70
C TRP A 79 -6.95 3.96 8.52
N SER A 80 -6.76 4.01 9.84
CA SER A 80 -7.06 2.85 10.71
C SER A 80 -8.55 2.47 10.67
N ASP A 81 -9.44 3.45 10.83
CA ASP A 81 -10.89 3.25 10.64
C ASP A 81 -11.21 2.65 9.27
N PHE A 82 -10.51 3.10 8.22
CA PHE A 82 -10.71 2.58 6.87
C PHE A 82 -10.36 1.10 6.82
N ALA A 83 -9.24 0.67 7.40
CA ALA A 83 -8.86 -0.73 7.47
C ALA A 83 -9.94 -1.58 8.18
N GLU A 84 -10.46 -1.12 9.31
CA GLU A 84 -11.47 -1.83 10.09
C GLU A 84 -12.80 -2.03 9.36
N GLN A 85 -13.15 -1.11 8.45
CA GLN A 85 -14.43 -1.14 7.72
C GLN A 85 -14.42 -2.00 6.45
N HIS A 86 -13.26 -2.50 6.03
CA HIS A 86 -13.12 -3.26 4.79
C HIS A 86 -12.74 -4.72 5.06
N THR A 87 -13.14 -5.60 4.14
CA THR A 87 -12.74 -7.01 4.18
C THR A 87 -11.46 -7.19 3.39
N TRP A 88 -10.41 -7.63 4.07
CA TRP A 88 -9.08 -7.89 3.51
C TRP A 88 -8.83 -9.39 3.37
N ARG A 89 -7.94 -9.77 2.45
CA ARG A 89 -7.50 -11.17 2.35
C ARG A 89 -6.64 -11.58 3.55
N ASP A 90 -5.81 -10.67 4.04
CA ASP A 90 -5.03 -10.77 5.27
C ASP A 90 -5.34 -9.56 6.17
N PRO A 91 -6.31 -9.70 7.09
CA PRO A 91 -6.74 -8.60 7.97
C PRO A 91 -5.62 -8.08 8.88
N GLU A 92 -4.76 -8.96 9.39
CA GLU A 92 -3.65 -8.56 10.27
C GLU A 92 -2.61 -7.74 9.50
N TRP A 93 -2.33 -8.14 8.25
CA TRP A 93 -1.44 -7.38 7.39
C TRP A 93 -2.01 -5.99 7.05
N ALA A 94 -3.29 -5.91 6.69
CA ALA A 94 -3.94 -4.64 6.37
C ALA A 94 -3.97 -3.70 7.58
N GLU A 95 -4.34 -4.20 8.77
CA GLU A 95 -4.31 -3.45 10.02
C GLU A 95 -2.91 -2.86 10.27
N ARG A 96 -1.87 -3.70 10.18
CA ARG A 96 -0.48 -3.27 10.38
C ARG A 96 -0.01 -2.24 9.36
N LEU A 97 -0.40 -2.40 8.09
CA LEU A 97 -0.06 -1.46 7.04
C LEU A 97 -0.67 -0.08 7.31
N PHE A 98 -2.00 -0.02 7.52
CA PHE A 98 -2.69 1.24 7.74
C PHE A 98 -2.29 1.91 9.05
N ALA A 99 -2.02 1.13 10.11
CA ALA A 99 -1.46 1.65 11.35
C ALA A 99 -0.07 2.28 11.12
N LEU A 100 0.82 1.60 10.40
CA LEU A 100 2.16 2.12 10.09
C LEU A 100 2.09 3.40 9.24
N ALA A 101 1.26 3.41 8.20
CA ALA A 101 1.08 4.60 7.37
C ALA A 101 0.54 5.78 8.20
N THR A 102 -0.43 5.52 9.08
CA THR A 102 -0.99 6.53 9.99
C THR A 102 0.08 7.08 10.93
N ASP A 103 0.88 6.22 11.54
CA ASP A 103 1.97 6.61 12.43
C ASP A 103 3.02 7.48 11.71
N VAL A 104 3.36 7.12 10.48
CA VAL A 104 4.29 7.89 9.64
C VAL A 104 3.71 9.28 9.34
N ALA A 105 2.45 9.34 8.91
CA ALA A 105 1.80 10.57 8.48
C ALA A 105 1.45 11.53 9.60
N LEU A 106 1.18 11.01 10.80
CA LEU A 106 0.85 11.81 11.99
C LEU A 106 2.07 12.02 12.90
N ARG A 107 3.22 11.44 12.57
CA ARG A 107 4.45 11.69 13.30
C ARG A 107 4.77 13.19 13.19
N PRO A 108 4.93 13.89 14.33
CA PRO A 108 5.34 15.29 14.28
C PRO A 108 6.68 15.37 13.54
N ALA A 109 6.77 16.32 12.61
CA ALA A 109 8.03 16.63 11.94
C ALA A 109 9.05 17.05 13.00
N GLY A 110 9.90 16.10 13.41
CA GLY A 110 11.00 16.37 14.31
C GLY A 110 12.05 17.22 13.61
N PRO A 111 12.85 18.00 14.34
CA PRO A 111 13.98 18.70 13.75
C PRO A 111 14.91 17.68 13.08
N ILE A 112 15.28 17.92 11.81
CA ILE A 112 16.34 17.15 11.15
C ILE A 112 17.63 17.39 11.95
N PRO A 113 18.26 16.34 12.54
CA PRO A 113 19.46 16.53 13.32
C PRO A 113 20.57 17.07 12.42
N ALA A 114 21.20 18.17 12.83
CA ALA A 114 22.25 18.90 12.10
C ALA A 114 23.44 18.01 11.65
N ARG A 115 23.61 16.81 12.21
CA ARG A 115 24.62 15.84 11.78
C ARG A 115 24.39 15.26 10.37
N ALA A 116 23.21 15.45 9.78
CA ALA A 116 22.93 15.07 8.40
C ALA A 116 23.46 16.08 7.36
N VAL A 117 23.73 17.34 7.74
CA VAL A 117 24.24 18.36 6.80
C VAL A 117 25.77 18.36 6.69
N ASP A 118 26.49 17.81 7.67
CA ASP A 118 27.97 17.77 7.66
C ASP A 118 28.56 16.62 6.83
N ALA A 119 27.73 15.68 6.35
CA ALA A 119 28.18 14.54 5.54
C ALA A 119 28.20 14.84 4.01
N VAL A 120 27.74 16.02 3.59
CA VAL A 120 27.80 16.50 2.20
C VAL A 120 28.67 17.76 2.15
N GLY A 121 29.91 17.62 2.60
CA GLY A 121 30.95 18.62 2.32
C GLY A 121 31.40 18.49 0.87
N TRP A 122 31.12 19.51 0.06
CA TRP A 122 31.87 19.80 -1.17
C TRP A 122 33.21 20.43 -0.83
#